data_AF-A0A1W2BD36-F1
#
_entry.id   AF-A0A1W2BD36-F1
#
_cell.length_a   1.000
_cell.length_b   1.000
_cell.length_c   1.000
_cell.angle_alpha   90.00
_cell.angle_beta   90.00
_cell.angle_gamma   90.00
#
_symmetry.space_group_name_H-M   'P 1'
#
loop_
_entity.id
_entity.type
_entity.pdbx_description
1 polymer ?
#
loop_
_entity_poly.entity_id
_entity_poly.type
_entity_poly.pdbx_seq_one_letter_code
_entity_poly.pdbx_strand_id
1 'polypeptide(L)'
;MMTDLPTILDFASLKALYHAGTKPAEVMNTIADRMEGCDPAAFIHKVSRAELIAEAEALITRAPDPSSLPLWGLPFAVKDNIDVAGMPTTAACPDFAYLAETDATVVARLRAAGAIVIGKTNLDQFATGLNGTRSPYGAPRCVFDAAYVSGGSSSGSAVAVAAGLAAFALGTDTAGSGRVPAAFNNIVGIKPSPGRVSTSGVVPACRTIDVVTVFAASVADGIAARQVAEGFDPADAYARRFAETPLPSSLTIGVPSAEEREFYGNEAYRALYETAIERAASLGARIVEFDYRPFREAASLLYEGPWVAERLAAIESFHAETPDSIDPAVRTIIEGAQGMSAVDAFRGAYRLEALRREAEAEWAKVDALMLPTSPDIQSVEAMRADPLALNARFGRFTNFANFFGCAAIAVPAGFMEAGLPFGVQLVAPCDTDEALAAFASAMHEKVGTGSGLDRAFAPPSLPAPSPADGVEPSRIEIAVVGAHLSGMALNHELTTRGATFVEEARTAPHYRLFALATTPPKPGLLADPAASGEGIALEIWSMSPTAFASFVAAIPAPLGIGKITLSDGRSISGFICEYEATRNAEDITHFGGWRAYRHSRTVAA
;
A
#
# COMPACT_ATOMS: atom_id res chain seq x y z
N MET A 1 35.55 14.48 9.17
CA MET A 1 35.74 13.30 8.31
C MET A 1 34.49 13.19 7.46
N MET A 2 34.59 12.98 6.14
CA MET A 2 33.38 12.76 5.33
C MET A 2 32.75 11.45 5.81
N THR A 3 31.48 11.48 6.20
CA THR A 3 30.71 10.26 6.48
C THR A 3 30.56 9.49 5.17
N ASP A 4 31.07 8.27 5.13
CA ASP A 4 30.93 7.39 3.98
C ASP A 4 29.50 6.86 3.94
N LEU A 5 28.62 7.57 3.23
CA LEU A 5 27.24 7.16 3.02
C LEU A 5 27.17 6.15 1.86
N PRO A 6 26.31 5.11 1.97
CA PRO A 6 26.09 4.20 0.86
C PRO A 6 25.56 4.94 -0.38
N THR A 7 25.81 4.39 -1.57
CA THR A 7 25.36 4.98 -2.84
C THR A 7 23.85 5.16 -2.84
N ILE A 8 23.09 4.12 -2.52
CA ILE A 8 21.66 4.21 -2.24
C ILE A 8 21.42 4.36 -0.74
N LEU A 9 20.38 5.11 -0.34
CA LEU A 9 20.08 5.38 1.06
C LEU A 9 18.87 4.55 1.50
N ASP A 10 19.08 3.43 2.17
CA ASP A 10 18.01 2.65 2.81
C ASP A 10 17.86 3.00 4.30
N PHE A 11 16.71 2.67 4.90
CA PHE A 11 16.43 3.09 6.27
C PHE A 11 17.28 2.34 7.29
N ALA A 12 17.56 1.05 7.04
CA ALA A 12 18.31 0.21 7.98
C ALA A 12 19.77 0.68 8.09
N SER A 13 20.42 0.95 6.96
CA SER A 13 21.81 1.46 6.91
C SER A 13 21.93 2.83 7.58
N LEU A 14 21.01 3.76 7.30
CA LEU A 14 21.02 5.08 7.94
C LEU A 14 20.79 4.99 9.45
N LYS A 15 19.82 4.18 9.90
CA LYS A 15 19.59 3.94 11.33
C LYS A 15 20.80 3.32 12.01
N ALA A 16 21.46 2.36 11.36
CA ALA A 16 22.68 1.75 11.87
C ALA A 16 23.82 2.78 12.04
N LEU A 17 24.00 3.69 11.08
CA LEU A 17 24.96 4.79 11.18
C LEU A 17 24.66 5.72 12.37
N TYR A 18 23.38 6.04 12.60
CA TYR A 18 22.95 6.85 13.73
C TYR A 18 23.19 6.15 15.08
N HIS A 19 22.90 4.85 15.19
CA HIS A 19 23.22 4.06 16.38
C HIS A 19 24.72 3.93 16.62
N ALA A 20 25.53 3.96 15.56
CA ALA A 20 26.99 3.98 15.64
C ALA A 20 27.57 5.36 16.02
N GLY A 21 26.73 6.38 16.18
CA GLY A 21 27.12 7.71 16.64
C GLY A 21 27.30 8.77 15.55
N THR A 22 27.02 8.45 14.28
CA THR A 22 26.94 9.46 13.21
C THR A 22 25.81 10.42 13.53
N LYS A 23 26.03 11.73 13.41
CA LYS A 23 24.95 12.71 13.61
C LYS A 23 24.17 12.95 12.31
N PRO A 24 22.85 13.19 12.36
CA PRO A 24 22.07 13.64 11.20
C PRO A 24 22.68 14.84 10.47
N ALA A 25 23.31 15.78 11.19
CA ALA A 25 23.99 16.93 10.58
C ALA A 25 25.15 16.51 9.65
N GLU A 26 25.86 15.43 9.98
CA GLU A 26 26.94 14.89 9.13
C GLU A 26 26.35 14.25 7.87
N VAL A 27 25.25 13.51 8.01
CA VAL A 27 24.50 12.95 6.87
C VAL A 27 24.00 14.07 5.97
N MET A 28 23.33 15.08 6.52
CA MET A 28 22.82 16.24 5.78
C MET A 28 23.93 17.02 5.06
N ASN A 29 25.11 17.12 5.66
CA ASN A 29 26.26 17.74 4.98
C ASN A 29 26.67 16.93 3.74
N THR A 30 26.74 15.61 3.82
CA THR A 30 27.02 14.75 2.66
C THR A 30 25.88 14.80 1.63
N ILE A 31 24.62 14.91 2.05
CA ILE A 31 23.49 15.09 1.11
C ILE A 31 23.61 16.42 0.36
N ALA A 32 23.99 17.51 1.05
CA ALA A 32 24.25 18.80 0.40
C ALA A 32 25.36 18.68 -0.67
N ASP A 33 26.45 17.95 -0.38
CA ASP A 33 27.51 17.67 -1.35
C ASP A 33 26.97 16.90 -2.57
N ARG A 34 26.17 15.84 -2.35
CA ARG A 34 25.55 15.06 -3.45
C ARG A 34 24.59 15.91 -4.28
N MET A 35 23.82 16.81 -3.65
CA MET A 35 22.89 17.70 -4.33
C MET A 35 23.57 18.78 -5.16
N GLU A 36 24.82 19.15 -4.88
CA GLU A 36 25.61 20.06 -5.73
C GLU A 36 26.02 19.40 -7.06
N GLY A 37 26.29 18.09 -7.05
CA GLY A 37 26.72 17.32 -8.22
C GLY A 37 25.61 16.57 -8.98
N CYS A 38 24.36 16.65 -8.53
CA CYS A 38 23.25 15.91 -9.15
C CYS A 38 22.76 16.54 -10.46
N ASP A 39 21.83 15.86 -11.14
CA ASP A 39 21.05 16.46 -12.23
C ASP A 39 20.41 17.77 -11.73
N PRO A 40 20.75 18.94 -12.30
CA PRO A 40 20.22 20.22 -11.83
C PRO A 40 18.70 20.32 -12.02
N ALA A 41 18.12 19.58 -12.98
CA ALA A 41 16.69 19.58 -13.20
C ALA A 41 15.92 18.77 -12.14
N ALA A 42 16.57 17.97 -11.29
CA ALA A 42 15.88 17.13 -10.30
C ALA A 42 15.15 17.93 -9.21
N PHE A 43 15.59 19.15 -8.91
CA PHE A 43 15.02 20.01 -7.88
C PHE A 43 14.60 21.37 -8.45
N ILE A 44 13.42 21.84 -8.04
CA ILE A 44 12.98 23.22 -8.26
C ILE A 44 13.47 24.12 -7.13
N HIS A 45 13.39 23.61 -5.90
CA HIS A 45 13.86 24.31 -4.71
C HIS A 45 14.71 23.37 -3.85
N LYS A 46 15.98 23.73 -3.61
CA LYS A 46 16.89 22.98 -2.73
C LYS A 46 16.96 23.69 -1.38
N VAL A 47 16.82 22.94 -0.29
CA VAL A 47 17.10 23.48 1.04
C VAL A 47 18.61 23.75 1.14
N SER A 48 18.99 24.90 1.69
CA SER A 48 20.41 25.25 1.78
C SER A 48 21.14 24.32 2.75
N ARG A 49 22.45 24.14 2.55
CA ARG A 49 23.30 23.36 3.46
C ARG A 49 23.15 23.80 4.93
N ALA A 50 23.10 25.11 5.16
CA ALA A 50 22.97 25.67 6.49
C ALA A 50 21.62 25.30 7.14
N GLU A 51 20.53 25.37 6.39
CA GLU A 51 19.19 24.99 6.87
C GLU A 51 19.08 23.49 7.12
N LEU A 52 19.66 22.64 6.26
CA LEU A 52 19.69 21.19 6.48
C LEU A 52 20.41 20.81 7.77
N ILE A 53 21.56 21.43 8.03
CA ILE A 53 22.33 21.22 9.26
C ILE A 53 21.54 21.74 10.47
N ALA A 54 20.93 22.92 10.37
CA ALA A 54 20.14 23.48 11.45
C ALA A 54 18.91 22.62 11.80
N GLU A 55 18.17 22.09 10.82
CA GLU A 55 17.04 21.19 11.04
C GLU A 55 17.50 19.87 11.70
N ALA A 56 18.65 19.35 11.28
CA ALA A 56 19.26 18.17 11.89
C ALA A 56 19.67 18.40 13.35
N GLU A 57 20.23 19.55 13.69
CA GLU A 57 20.55 19.93 15.08
C GLU A 57 19.30 20.16 15.93
N ALA A 58 18.27 20.77 15.35
CA ALA A 58 16.96 20.94 15.99
C ALA A 58 16.30 19.59 16.28
N LEU A 59 16.41 18.62 15.37
CA LEU A 59 15.95 17.24 15.58
C LEU A 59 16.64 16.59 16.79
N ILE A 60 17.97 16.67 16.87
CA ILE A 60 18.73 16.13 18.01
C ILE A 60 18.30 16.78 19.32
N THR A 61 18.02 18.09 19.29
CA THR A 61 17.58 18.83 20.49
C THR A 61 16.20 18.38 20.97
N ARG A 62 15.23 18.20 20.07
CA ARG A 62 13.85 17.80 20.42
C ARG A 62 13.68 16.29 20.65
N ALA A 63 14.52 15.48 20.04
CA ALA A 63 14.47 14.02 20.05
C ALA A 63 15.91 13.46 20.08
N PRO A 64 16.57 13.43 21.26
CA PRO A 64 17.99 13.11 21.36
C PRO A 64 18.32 11.63 21.13
N ASP A 65 17.34 10.74 21.32
CA ASP A 65 17.50 9.29 21.08
C ASP A 65 17.15 8.96 19.61
N PRO A 66 18.09 8.41 18.82
CA PRO A 66 17.83 7.97 17.44
C PRO A 66 16.71 6.92 17.31
N SER A 67 16.37 6.20 18.38
CA SER A 67 15.25 5.24 18.40
C SER A 67 13.89 5.88 18.67
N SER A 68 13.84 7.16 19.04
CA SER A 68 12.62 7.78 19.57
C SER A 68 11.54 8.04 18.52
N LEU A 69 11.90 8.10 17.24
CA LEU A 69 10.99 8.39 16.14
C LEU A 69 11.23 7.44 14.96
N PRO A 70 10.20 7.01 14.23
CA PRO A 70 10.32 5.95 13.24
C PRO A 70 11.14 6.34 12.00
N LEU A 71 11.22 7.63 11.66
CA LEU A 71 11.98 8.17 10.53
C LEU A 71 13.08 9.15 10.98
N TRP A 72 13.58 9.00 12.21
CA TRP A 72 14.55 9.92 12.80
C TRP A 72 15.76 10.16 11.89
N GLY A 73 15.94 11.43 11.50
CA GLY A 73 17.09 11.91 10.74
C GLY A 73 17.11 11.49 9.27
N LEU A 74 16.08 10.82 8.75
CA LEU A 74 16.08 10.35 7.36
C LEU A 74 15.85 11.52 6.39
N PRO A 75 16.74 11.75 5.40
CA PRO A 75 16.52 12.76 4.36
C PRO A 75 15.42 12.32 3.40
N PHE A 76 14.46 13.20 3.11
CA PHE A 76 13.42 12.93 2.11
C PHE A 76 13.13 14.12 1.21
N ALA A 77 12.75 13.83 -0.03
CA ALA A 77 12.41 14.85 -1.02
C ALA A 77 10.89 14.91 -1.26
N VAL A 78 10.37 16.07 -1.66
CA VAL A 78 8.93 16.29 -1.80
C VAL A 78 8.63 16.87 -3.18
N LYS A 79 7.76 16.21 -3.97
CA LYS A 79 7.32 16.73 -5.26
C LYS A 79 6.75 18.14 -5.12
N ASP A 80 7.12 19.05 -6.02
CA ASP A 80 6.74 20.47 -5.93
C ASP A 80 5.29 20.79 -6.31
N ASN A 81 4.39 19.84 -6.13
CA ASN A 81 2.95 20.06 -6.05
C ASN A 81 2.39 19.72 -4.64
N ILE A 82 3.26 19.41 -3.68
CA ILE A 82 2.94 19.11 -2.29
C ILE A 82 3.56 20.21 -1.43
N ASP A 83 2.76 20.78 -0.53
CA ASP A 83 3.16 21.89 0.31
C ASP A 83 4.15 21.50 1.40
N VAL A 84 5.17 22.34 1.56
CA VAL A 84 6.13 22.31 2.66
C VAL A 84 6.21 23.74 3.19
N ALA A 85 5.90 23.94 4.46
CA ALA A 85 5.83 25.25 5.08
C ALA A 85 7.16 26.00 4.91
N GLY A 86 7.08 27.26 4.47
CA GLY A 86 8.23 28.12 4.24
C GLY A 86 8.97 27.87 2.92
N MET A 87 8.50 26.94 2.08
CA MET A 87 9.03 26.72 0.73
C MET A 87 8.00 27.12 -0.33
N PRO A 88 8.43 27.58 -1.51
CA PRO A 88 7.51 27.78 -2.63
C PRO A 88 6.91 26.44 -3.09
N THR A 89 5.65 26.47 -3.51
CA THR A 89 5.00 25.41 -4.30
C THR A 89 4.68 25.99 -5.67
N THR A 90 5.23 25.39 -6.73
CA THR A 90 5.11 25.93 -8.11
C THR A 90 4.32 25.04 -9.05
N ALA A 91 4.14 23.75 -8.73
CA ALA A 91 3.63 22.74 -9.66
C ALA A 91 4.37 22.74 -11.02
N ALA A 92 5.67 23.06 -11.00
CA ALA A 92 6.54 23.31 -12.16
C ALA A 92 6.05 24.44 -13.10
N CYS A 93 5.35 25.43 -12.55
CA CYS A 93 4.96 26.65 -13.25
C CYS A 93 5.43 27.88 -12.43
N PRO A 94 6.45 28.63 -12.89
CA PRO A 94 6.98 29.78 -12.15
C PRO A 94 5.92 30.82 -11.79
N ASP A 95 4.99 31.10 -12.71
CA ASP A 95 3.95 32.12 -12.53
C ASP A 95 2.78 31.64 -11.64
N PHE A 96 2.69 30.33 -11.37
CA PHE A 96 1.72 29.75 -10.43
C PHE A 96 2.24 29.75 -8.97
N ALA A 97 3.52 30.09 -8.78
CA ALA A 97 4.20 29.91 -7.50
C ALA A 97 3.53 30.67 -6.34
N TYR A 98 3.37 29.99 -5.21
CA TYR A 98 3.00 30.58 -3.94
C TYR A 98 3.90 30.06 -2.82
N LEU A 99 4.03 30.82 -1.74
CA LEU A 99 4.73 30.37 -0.53
C LEU A 99 3.74 29.58 0.34
N ALA A 100 4.03 28.31 0.60
CA ALA A 100 3.20 27.50 1.48
C ALA A 100 3.35 27.96 2.95
N GLU A 101 2.24 28.31 3.59
CA GLU A 101 2.20 28.73 4.99
C GLU A 101 2.20 27.53 5.96
N THR A 102 1.65 26.40 5.51
CA THR A 102 1.51 25.17 6.31
C THR A 102 2.01 23.97 5.51
N ASP A 103 2.56 22.97 6.21
CA ASP A 103 2.89 21.69 5.60
C ASP A 103 1.61 21.00 5.11
N ALA A 104 1.70 20.31 3.97
CA ALA A 104 0.70 19.32 3.60
C ALA A 104 0.57 18.27 4.72
N THR A 105 -0.62 17.69 4.93
CA THR A 105 -0.86 16.72 6.03
C THR A 105 0.17 15.58 6.01
N VAL A 106 0.50 15.08 4.81
CA VAL A 106 1.52 14.05 4.62
C VAL A 106 2.92 14.49 5.03
N VAL A 107 3.33 15.71 4.70
CA VAL A 107 4.64 16.28 5.07
C VAL A 107 4.73 16.49 6.57
N ALA A 108 3.67 17.06 7.17
CA ALA A 108 3.60 17.28 8.61
C ALA A 108 3.78 15.98 9.41
N ARG A 109 3.12 14.89 8.99
CA ARG A 109 3.27 13.56 9.61
C ARG A 109 4.70 13.03 9.53
N LEU A 110 5.32 13.13 8.35
CA LEU A 110 6.68 12.63 8.13
C LEU A 110 7.74 13.43 8.92
N ARG A 111 7.60 14.77 9.00
CA ARG A 111 8.49 15.62 9.81
C ARG A 111 8.31 15.39 11.30
N ALA A 112 7.07 15.20 11.76
CA ALA A 112 6.77 14.84 13.15
C ALA A 112 7.42 13.50 13.53
N ALA A 113 7.46 12.54 12.58
CA ALA A 113 8.18 11.28 12.69
C ALA A 113 9.71 11.38 12.54
N GLY A 114 10.26 12.59 12.45
CA GLY A 114 11.70 12.85 12.51
C GLY A 114 12.42 12.90 11.15
N ALA A 115 11.70 12.80 10.03
CA ALA A 115 12.29 12.94 8.70
C ALA A 115 12.62 14.41 8.38
N ILE A 116 13.64 14.63 7.55
CA ILE A 116 14.15 15.97 7.20
C ILE A 116 13.93 16.21 5.70
N VAL A 117 13.19 17.27 5.37
CA VAL A 117 12.94 17.65 3.96
C VAL A 117 14.21 18.23 3.35
N ILE A 118 14.65 17.69 2.22
CA ILE A 118 15.85 18.18 1.52
C ILE A 118 15.57 19.17 0.38
N GLY A 119 14.32 19.22 -0.09
CA GLY A 119 13.92 20.14 -1.15
C GLY A 119 12.63 19.75 -1.85
N LYS A 120 12.17 20.65 -2.72
CA LYS A 120 11.05 20.47 -3.62
C LYS A 120 11.55 19.94 -4.98
N THR A 121 11.13 18.75 -5.36
CA THR A 121 11.56 18.07 -6.58
C THR A 121 10.74 18.49 -7.80
N ASN A 122 11.38 18.47 -8.95
CA ASN A 122 10.75 18.82 -10.22
C ASN A 122 9.71 17.78 -10.67
N LEU A 123 8.80 18.21 -11.55
CA LEU A 123 7.70 17.44 -12.07
C LEU A 123 7.30 17.85 -13.49
N ASP A 124 6.58 16.99 -14.23
CA ASP A 124 5.78 17.48 -15.37
C ASP A 124 4.75 18.49 -14.85
N GLN A 125 4.61 19.63 -15.52
CA GLN A 125 3.82 20.76 -15.05
C GLN A 125 2.37 20.39 -14.74
N PHE A 126 1.88 20.88 -13.60
CA PHE A 126 0.57 20.53 -13.01
C PHE A 126 0.32 19.02 -12.91
N ALA A 127 1.40 18.25 -12.70
CA ALA A 127 1.38 16.79 -12.68
C ALA A 127 0.71 16.17 -13.93
N THR A 128 0.92 16.79 -15.10
CA THR A 128 0.30 16.37 -16.38
C THR A 128 1.34 15.73 -17.31
N GLY A 129 1.67 14.47 -17.05
CA GLY A 129 2.60 13.71 -17.87
C GLY A 129 3.09 12.44 -17.20
N LEU A 130 3.73 11.59 -17.99
CA LEU A 130 4.39 10.35 -17.57
C LEU A 130 5.87 10.32 -17.97
N ASN A 131 6.45 11.44 -18.41
CA ASN A 131 7.76 11.46 -19.04
C ASN A 131 8.80 12.37 -18.33
N GLY A 132 8.40 13.44 -17.65
CA GLY A 132 9.28 14.33 -16.91
C GLY A 132 9.90 15.47 -17.73
N THR A 133 9.57 15.60 -19.02
CA THR A 133 10.14 16.65 -19.89
C THR A 133 9.33 17.93 -19.96
N ARG A 134 8.09 17.93 -19.44
CA ARG A 134 7.13 19.06 -19.54
C ARG A 134 7.31 20.03 -18.38
N SER A 135 8.53 20.51 -18.19
CA SER A 135 8.87 21.44 -17.11
C SER A 135 9.78 22.56 -17.62
N PRO A 136 9.43 23.84 -17.37
CA PRO A 136 10.31 24.96 -17.69
C PRO A 136 11.57 24.98 -16.83
N TYR A 137 11.62 24.22 -15.72
CA TYR A 137 12.81 24.05 -14.87
C TYR A 137 13.83 23.06 -15.46
N GLY A 138 13.59 22.57 -16.68
CA GLY A 138 14.39 21.55 -17.32
C GLY A 138 13.80 20.15 -17.12
N ALA A 139 14.32 19.20 -17.88
CA ALA A 139 13.82 17.84 -17.93
C ALA A 139 14.79 16.90 -17.19
N PRO A 140 14.42 16.35 -16.01
CA PRO A 140 15.21 15.34 -15.35
C PRO A 140 15.47 14.13 -16.25
N ARG A 141 16.61 13.48 -16.04
CA ARG A 141 17.04 12.34 -16.84
C ARG A 141 16.91 11.02 -16.10
N CYS A 142 16.83 9.92 -16.86
CA CYS A 142 17.06 8.59 -16.31
C CYS A 142 18.44 8.54 -15.67
N VAL A 143 18.57 8.00 -14.45
CA VAL A 143 19.87 7.92 -13.76
C VAL A 143 20.88 7.01 -14.45
N PHE A 144 20.43 6.14 -15.36
CA PHE A 144 21.29 5.22 -16.11
C PHE A 144 21.77 5.77 -17.45
N ASP A 145 21.04 6.72 -18.04
CA ASP A 145 21.40 7.34 -19.31
C ASP A 145 20.74 8.71 -19.46
N ALA A 146 21.56 9.75 -19.57
CA ALA A 146 21.12 11.14 -19.71
C ALA A 146 20.35 11.43 -21.02
N ALA A 147 20.44 10.56 -22.02
CA ALA A 147 19.67 10.65 -23.26
C ALA A 147 18.20 10.25 -23.07
N TYR A 148 17.87 9.51 -22.00
CA TYR A 148 16.54 8.98 -21.75
C TYR A 148 15.78 9.77 -20.71
N VAL A 149 14.46 9.76 -20.86
CA VAL A 149 13.55 10.44 -19.94
C VAL A 149 13.60 9.79 -18.55
N SER A 150 13.48 10.59 -17.49
CA SER A 150 13.35 10.06 -16.12
C SER A 150 12.04 9.33 -15.88
N GLY A 151 11.03 9.56 -16.73
CA GLY A 151 9.64 9.28 -16.41
C GLY A 151 9.05 10.43 -15.59
N GLY A 152 7.73 10.49 -15.54
CA GLY A 152 6.98 11.54 -14.85
C GLY A 152 5.62 11.07 -14.35
N SER A 153 4.80 11.95 -13.80
CA SER A 153 5.11 13.36 -13.55
C SER A 153 6.01 13.56 -12.33
N SER A 154 6.21 12.57 -11.46
CA SER A 154 7.07 12.71 -10.27
C SER A 154 8.56 12.48 -10.60
N SER A 155 9.06 13.19 -11.61
CA SER A 155 10.37 12.99 -12.22
C SER A 155 11.52 13.20 -11.23
N GLY A 156 11.60 14.39 -10.62
CA GLY A 156 12.67 14.74 -9.69
C GLY A 156 12.67 13.87 -8.43
N SER A 157 11.51 13.45 -7.93
CA SER A 157 11.39 12.56 -6.77
C SER A 157 12.03 11.19 -7.03
N ALA A 158 11.80 10.61 -8.21
CA ALA A 158 12.41 9.34 -8.58
C ALA A 158 13.93 9.47 -8.76
N VAL A 159 14.39 10.53 -9.42
CA VAL A 159 15.83 10.81 -9.57
C VAL A 159 16.50 11.01 -8.21
N ALA A 160 15.86 11.74 -7.29
CA ALA A 160 16.42 11.99 -5.95
C ALA A 160 16.66 10.71 -5.16
N VAL A 161 15.73 9.74 -5.22
CA VAL A 161 15.92 8.43 -4.56
C VAL A 161 16.95 7.60 -5.31
N ALA A 162 16.80 7.45 -6.62
CA ALA A 162 17.65 6.57 -7.42
C ALA A 162 19.12 6.99 -7.47
N ALA A 163 19.39 8.29 -7.35
CA ALA A 163 20.74 8.85 -7.27
C ALA A 163 21.29 8.92 -5.82
N GLY A 164 20.55 8.44 -4.82
CA GLY A 164 21.00 8.42 -3.44
C GLY A 164 21.06 9.80 -2.78
N LEU A 165 20.20 10.73 -3.20
CA LEU A 165 20.08 12.06 -2.60
C LEU A 165 19.08 12.06 -1.44
N ALA A 166 18.09 11.17 -1.51
CA ALA A 166 17.05 11.01 -0.50
C ALA A 166 16.87 9.52 -0.15
N ALA A 167 16.53 9.22 1.10
CA ALA A 167 16.19 7.86 1.52
C ALA A 167 14.82 7.42 0.99
N PHE A 168 13.91 8.38 0.87
CA PHE A 168 12.63 8.22 0.20
C PHE A 168 12.17 9.57 -0.37
N ALA A 169 11.19 9.56 -1.27
CA ALA A 169 10.62 10.79 -1.79
C ALA A 169 9.11 10.68 -1.99
N LEU A 170 8.41 11.79 -1.80
CA LEU A 170 6.99 11.89 -2.12
C LEU A 170 6.80 12.19 -3.60
N GLY A 171 5.82 11.52 -4.19
CA GLY A 171 5.28 11.82 -5.51
C GLY A 171 3.75 11.95 -5.44
N THR A 172 3.14 12.10 -6.62
CA THR A 172 1.69 11.92 -6.78
C THR A 172 1.41 11.00 -7.95
N ASP A 173 0.26 10.33 -7.95
CA ASP A 173 -0.16 9.41 -9.00
C ASP A 173 -1.66 9.51 -9.27
N THR A 174 -2.01 10.06 -10.42
CA THR A 174 -3.35 9.95 -11.01
C THR A 174 -3.44 8.75 -11.95
N ALA A 175 -2.36 8.51 -12.71
CA ALA A 175 -2.37 7.68 -13.91
C ALA A 175 -1.03 6.96 -14.19
N GLY A 176 -0.14 6.90 -13.20
CA GLY A 176 1.18 6.27 -13.33
C GLY A 176 2.34 7.11 -12.81
N SER A 177 2.07 8.33 -12.34
CA SER A 177 3.11 9.29 -11.95
C SER A 177 3.94 8.90 -10.72
N GLY A 178 3.51 7.90 -9.94
CA GLY A 178 4.27 7.27 -8.85
C GLY A 178 4.88 5.92 -9.24
N ARG A 179 4.65 5.46 -10.48
CA ARG A 179 4.97 4.09 -10.93
C ARG A 179 5.94 4.10 -12.12
N VAL A 180 5.63 4.83 -13.20
CA VAL A 180 6.50 4.94 -14.39
C VAL A 180 7.91 5.45 -14.04
N PRO A 181 8.08 6.52 -13.25
CA PRO A 181 9.41 6.97 -12.84
C PRO A 181 10.18 5.92 -12.01
N ALA A 182 9.49 5.08 -11.24
CA ALA A 182 10.14 4.04 -10.44
C ALA A 182 10.79 2.99 -11.36
N ALA A 183 10.06 2.53 -12.38
CA ALA A 183 10.55 1.56 -13.35
C ALA A 183 11.75 2.09 -14.16
N PHE A 184 11.70 3.36 -14.59
CA PHE A 184 12.77 3.96 -15.38
C PHE A 184 14.03 4.28 -14.58
N ASN A 185 13.97 4.25 -13.25
CA ASN A 185 15.11 4.55 -12.37
C ASN A 185 15.45 3.40 -11.42
N ASN A 186 14.97 2.17 -11.69
CA ASN A 186 15.30 0.97 -10.91
C ASN A 186 15.03 1.12 -9.40
N ILE A 187 13.94 1.76 -9.01
CA ILE A 187 13.54 1.94 -7.61
C ILE A 187 12.12 1.43 -7.39
N VAL A 188 11.65 1.43 -6.15
CA VAL A 188 10.28 1.04 -5.81
C VAL A 188 9.36 2.25 -5.81
N GLY A 189 8.15 2.08 -6.34
CA GLY A 189 7.06 3.06 -6.27
C GLY A 189 5.83 2.49 -5.58
N ILE A 190 5.48 3.04 -4.42
CA ILE A 190 4.29 2.67 -3.63
C ILE A 190 3.15 3.63 -3.98
N LYS A 191 2.11 3.10 -4.64
CA LYS A 191 0.86 3.80 -4.91
C LYS A 191 -0.22 3.28 -3.96
N PRO A 192 -0.51 3.99 -2.86
CA PRO A 192 -1.46 3.51 -1.87
C PRO A 192 -2.89 3.49 -2.41
N SER A 193 -3.77 2.73 -1.76
CA SER A 193 -5.21 2.80 -1.97
C SER A 193 -5.72 4.26 -1.92
N PRO A 194 -6.61 4.69 -2.85
CA PRO A 194 -7.05 6.10 -2.89
C PRO A 194 -7.65 6.59 -1.57
N GLY A 195 -7.31 7.79 -1.11
CA GLY A 195 -7.81 8.34 0.16
C GLY A 195 -7.18 7.75 1.43
N ARG A 196 -6.23 6.81 1.33
CA ARG A 196 -5.47 6.27 2.47
C ARG A 196 -4.45 7.28 3.02
N VAL A 197 -3.81 8.01 2.11
CA VAL A 197 -2.93 9.16 2.40
C VAL A 197 -3.66 10.43 1.98
N SER A 198 -3.65 11.45 2.86
CA SER A 198 -4.33 12.73 2.62
C SER A 198 -3.70 13.51 1.46
N THR A 199 -4.55 14.21 0.71
CA THR A 199 -4.21 15.17 -0.34
C THR A 199 -4.36 16.63 0.11
N SER A 200 -4.63 16.89 1.39
CA SER A 200 -4.60 18.24 1.96
C SER A 200 -3.21 18.88 1.81
N GLY A 201 -3.16 20.08 1.21
CA GLY A 201 -1.91 20.76 0.87
C GLY A 201 -1.23 20.20 -0.38
N VAL A 202 -1.98 19.56 -1.28
CA VAL A 202 -1.49 19.12 -2.59
C VAL A 202 -2.26 19.86 -3.68
N VAL A 203 -1.54 20.47 -4.63
CA VAL A 203 -2.15 21.08 -5.82
C VAL A 203 -2.75 19.96 -6.67
N PRO A 204 -4.09 19.94 -6.88
CA PRO A 204 -4.77 18.82 -7.51
C PRO A 204 -4.48 18.77 -9.01
N ALA A 205 -4.42 17.55 -9.54
CA ALA A 205 -4.39 17.25 -10.96
C ALA A 205 -5.75 16.69 -11.42
N CYS A 206 -6.19 15.59 -10.82
CA CYS A 206 -7.56 15.09 -10.95
C CYS A 206 -8.04 14.70 -9.55
N ARG A 207 -8.64 15.68 -8.85
CA ARG A 207 -8.90 15.62 -7.41
C ARG A 207 -9.62 14.34 -6.98
N THR A 208 -10.57 13.84 -7.78
CA THR A 208 -11.34 12.64 -7.41
C THR A 208 -10.54 11.34 -7.37
N ILE A 209 -9.36 11.31 -7.99
CA ILE A 209 -8.56 10.10 -8.20
C ILE A 209 -7.06 10.31 -7.94
N ASP A 210 -6.67 11.45 -7.40
CA ASP A 210 -5.28 11.71 -7.04
C ASP A 210 -4.88 10.94 -5.78
N VAL A 211 -3.64 10.43 -5.77
CA VAL A 211 -3.03 9.89 -4.56
C VAL A 211 -1.61 10.40 -4.39
N VAL A 212 -1.19 10.61 -3.15
CA VAL A 212 0.23 10.82 -2.81
C VAL A 212 0.93 9.46 -2.79
N THR A 213 2.11 9.38 -3.39
CA THR A 213 2.90 8.14 -3.51
C THR A 213 4.25 8.27 -2.83
N VAL A 214 4.91 7.13 -2.61
CA VAL A 214 6.26 7.08 -2.05
C VAL A 214 7.19 6.37 -3.02
N PHE A 215 8.35 6.97 -3.30
CA PHE A 215 9.50 6.30 -3.91
C PHE A 215 10.50 5.92 -2.82
N ALA A 216 11.09 4.73 -2.90
CA ALA A 216 12.08 4.27 -1.96
C ALA A 216 13.06 3.26 -2.58
N ALA A 217 14.15 2.99 -1.88
CA ALA A 217 15.14 2.00 -2.28
C ALA A 217 14.58 0.57 -2.26
N SER A 218 13.64 0.27 -1.35
CA SER A 218 13.03 -1.04 -1.18
C SER A 218 11.53 -0.95 -0.90
N VAL A 219 10.82 -2.08 -1.05
CA VAL A 219 9.40 -2.16 -0.68
C VAL A 219 9.21 -1.92 0.82
N ALA A 220 10.06 -2.49 1.66
CA ALA A 220 10.01 -2.29 3.11
C ALA A 220 10.10 -0.81 3.51
N ASP A 221 11.07 -0.07 2.94
CA ASP A 221 11.25 1.36 3.24
C ASP A 221 10.08 2.20 2.73
N GLY A 222 9.58 1.90 1.53
CA GLY A 222 8.43 2.58 0.95
C GLY A 222 7.16 2.38 1.78
N ILE A 223 6.93 1.16 2.27
CA ILE A 223 5.82 0.83 3.16
C ILE A 223 5.98 1.52 4.52
N ALA A 224 7.17 1.50 5.11
CA ALA A 224 7.43 2.18 6.38
C ALA A 224 7.15 3.69 6.30
N ALA A 225 7.56 4.35 5.21
CA ALA A 225 7.23 5.76 4.99
C ALA A 225 5.73 5.99 4.74
N ARG A 226 5.06 5.11 3.96
CA ARG A 226 3.59 5.19 3.76
C ARG A 226 2.83 5.08 5.08
N GLN A 227 3.19 4.12 5.94
CA GLN A 227 2.52 3.88 7.23
C GLN A 227 2.59 5.11 8.16
N VAL A 228 3.67 5.90 8.08
CA VAL A 228 3.77 7.18 8.79
C VAL A 228 2.91 8.27 8.13
N ALA A 229 2.88 8.30 6.80
CA ALA A 229 2.14 9.29 6.01
C ALA A 229 0.62 9.11 6.08
N GLU A 230 0.13 7.89 6.24
CA GLU A 230 -1.28 7.56 6.11
C GLU A 230 -2.14 7.88 7.33
N GLY A 231 -3.46 7.82 7.13
CA GLY A 231 -4.44 8.06 8.17
C GLY A 231 -5.52 9.04 7.71
N PHE A 232 -6.74 8.79 8.18
CA PHE A 232 -7.90 9.63 7.88
C PHE A 232 -7.63 11.09 8.23
N ASP A 233 -7.92 11.98 7.27
CA ASP A 233 -7.83 13.42 7.43
C ASP A 233 -9.23 14.03 7.21
N PRO A 234 -9.90 14.54 8.25
CA PRO A 234 -11.24 15.11 8.10
C PRO A 234 -11.28 16.39 7.25
N ALA A 235 -10.13 17.01 6.95
CA ALA A 235 -10.04 18.18 6.08
C ALA A 235 -9.98 17.82 4.58
N ASP A 236 -9.66 16.57 4.25
CA ASP A 236 -9.64 16.06 2.88
C ASP A 236 -10.96 15.35 2.55
N ALA A 237 -11.71 15.90 1.59
CA ALA A 237 -13.00 15.35 1.16
C ALA A 237 -12.91 13.94 0.54
N TYR A 238 -11.72 13.53 0.08
CA TYR A 238 -11.48 12.21 -0.50
C TYR A 238 -10.70 11.28 0.44
N ALA A 239 -10.32 11.74 1.64
CA ALA A 239 -9.75 10.86 2.64
C ALA A 239 -10.78 9.81 3.10
N ARG A 240 -10.29 8.58 3.27
CA ARG A 240 -11.11 7.45 3.69
C ARG A 240 -10.51 6.82 4.94
N ARG A 241 -11.39 6.28 5.78
CA ARG A 241 -10.97 5.25 6.73
C ARG A 241 -10.76 3.98 5.93
N PHE A 242 -9.64 3.32 6.15
CA PHE A 242 -9.27 2.07 5.49
C PHE A 242 -9.21 0.95 6.52
N ALA A 243 -9.29 -0.29 6.05
CA ALA A 243 -9.06 -1.48 6.85
C ALA A 243 -8.22 -2.46 6.04
N GLU A 244 -7.25 -3.16 6.65
CA GLU A 244 -6.46 -4.11 5.88
C GLU A 244 -7.31 -5.27 5.36
N THR A 245 -7.21 -5.51 4.06
CA THR A 245 -7.77 -6.66 3.38
C THR A 245 -6.64 -7.65 3.09
N PRO A 246 -6.64 -8.83 3.72
CA PRO A 246 -5.62 -9.84 3.47
C PRO A 246 -5.77 -10.41 2.05
N LEU A 247 -4.64 -10.81 1.46
CA LEU A 247 -4.61 -11.66 0.27
C LEU A 247 -4.34 -13.11 0.65
N PRO A 248 -4.74 -14.10 -0.17
CA PRO A 248 -4.42 -15.49 0.07
C PRO A 248 -2.90 -15.73 0.15
N SER A 249 -2.49 -16.71 0.96
CA SER A 249 -1.07 -17.09 1.08
C SER A 249 -0.49 -17.69 -0.21
N SER A 250 -1.34 -18.27 -1.06
CA SER A 250 -1.00 -18.65 -2.43
C SER A 250 -1.75 -17.74 -3.40
N LEU A 251 -1.03 -16.82 -4.01
CA LEU A 251 -1.62 -15.81 -4.89
C LEU A 251 -1.91 -16.37 -6.28
N THR A 252 -3.07 -16.03 -6.81
CA THR A 252 -3.35 -16.06 -8.24
C THR A 252 -3.05 -14.70 -8.84
N ILE A 253 -2.09 -14.63 -9.75
CA ILE A 253 -1.68 -13.39 -10.42
C ILE A 253 -2.21 -13.37 -11.85
N GLY A 254 -3.00 -12.35 -12.15
CA GLY A 254 -3.49 -12.03 -13.48
C GLY A 254 -2.43 -11.36 -14.34
N VAL A 255 -2.20 -11.89 -15.53
CA VAL A 255 -1.40 -11.24 -16.58
C VAL A 255 -2.29 -11.00 -17.81
N PRO A 256 -2.12 -9.92 -18.59
CA PRO A 256 -2.92 -9.72 -19.79
C PRO A 256 -2.77 -10.91 -20.74
N SER A 257 -3.81 -11.22 -21.50
CA SER A 257 -3.70 -12.15 -22.63
C SER A 257 -2.57 -11.71 -23.57
N ALA A 258 -1.95 -12.66 -24.28
CA ALA A 258 -0.83 -12.36 -25.17
C ALA A 258 -1.13 -11.24 -26.20
N GLU A 259 -2.37 -11.11 -26.65
CA GLU A 259 -2.82 -10.08 -27.59
C GLU A 259 -2.88 -8.67 -26.98
N GLU A 260 -3.12 -8.56 -25.67
CA GLU A 260 -3.18 -7.27 -24.96
C GLU A 260 -1.80 -6.86 -24.38
N ARG A 261 -0.76 -7.70 -24.50
CA ARG A 261 0.64 -7.40 -24.12
C ARG A 261 1.34 -6.54 -25.18
N GLU A 262 0.91 -5.29 -25.29
CA GLU A 262 1.48 -4.30 -26.19
C GLU A 262 2.80 -3.73 -25.67
N PHE A 263 3.84 -3.68 -26.52
CA PHE A 263 5.18 -3.14 -26.24
C PHE A 263 5.68 -2.16 -27.31
N TYR A 264 4.84 -1.81 -28.30
CA TYR A 264 5.13 -0.87 -29.37
C TYR A 264 6.43 -1.16 -30.13
N GLY A 265 6.77 -2.45 -30.28
CA GLY A 265 8.01 -2.93 -30.92
C GLY A 265 9.22 -3.04 -30.00
N ASN A 266 9.09 -2.74 -28.71
CA ASN A 266 10.16 -2.93 -27.72
C ASN A 266 10.24 -4.40 -27.25
N GLU A 267 10.90 -5.22 -28.07
CA GLU A 267 11.04 -6.66 -27.80
C GLU A 267 11.90 -6.97 -26.56
N ALA A 268 12.78 -6.06 -26.16
CA ALA A 268 13.56 -6.21 -24.93
C ALA A 268 12.67 -6.10 -23.68
N TYR A 269 11.76 -5.12 -23.62
CA TYR A 269 10.77 -5.03 -22.55
C TYR A 269 9.79 -6.20 -22.55
N ARG A 270 9.38 -6.69 -23.73
CA ARG A 270 8.56 -7.92 -23.84
C ARG A 270 9.26 -9.10 -23.18
N ALA A 271 10.52 -9.37 -23.53
CA ALA A 271 11.29 -10.48 -22.98
C ALA A 271 11.49 -10.37 -21.45
N LEU A 272 11.73 -9.16 -20.95
CA LEU A 272 11.87 -8.90 -19.51
C LEU A 272 10.55 -9.10 -18.77
N TYR A 273 9.41 -8.78 -19.39
CA TYR A 273 8.10 -9.05 -18.81
C TYR A 273 7.82 -10.56 -18.71
N GLU A 274 8.09 -11.34 -19.76
CA GLU A 274 7.95 -12.80 -19.72
C GLU A 274 8.85 -13.41 -18.62
N THR A 275 10.09 -12.91 -18.49
CA THR A 275 10.99 -13.31 -17.39
C THR A 275 10.41 -12.96 -16.01
N ALA A 276 9.72 -11.83 -15.88
CA ALA A 276 9.05 -11.45 -14.63
C ALA A 276 7.84 -12.36 -14.33
N ILE A 277 7.11 -12.82 -15.35
CA ILE A 277 6.03 -13.82 -15.21
C ILE A 277 6.59 -15.14 -14.67
N GLU A 278 7.67 -15.65 -15.27
CA GLU A 278 8.35 -16.85 -14.80
C GLU A 278 8.85 -16.71 -13.35
N ARG A 279 9.38 -15.53 -13.01
CA ARG A 279 9.81 -15.21 -11.65
C ARG A 279 8.66 -15.27 -10.65
N ALA A 280 7.52 -14.68 -10.97
CA ALA A 280 6.34 -14.73 -10.11
C ALA A 280 5.86 -16.18 -9.90
N ALA A 281 5.84 -17.00 -10.96
CA ALA A 281 5.53 -18.42 -10.86
C ALA A 281 6.53 -19.17 -9.95
N SER A 282 7.82 -18.87 -10.06
CA SER A 282 8.87 -19.48 -9.23
C SER A 282 8.75 -19.12 -7.73
N LEU A 283 8.09 -18.01 -7.42
CA LEU A 283 7.75 -17.58 -6.06
C LEU A 283 6.44 -18.20 -5.54
N GLY A 284 5.83 -19.11 -6.30
CA GLY A 284 4.63 -19.87 -5.90
C GLY A 284 3.31 -19.23 -6.31
N ALA A 285 3.32 -18.17 -7.13
CA ALA A 285 2.09 -17.61 -7.67
C ALA A 285 1.52 -18.49 -8.79
N ARG A 286 0.19 -18.65 -8.81
CA ARG A 286 -0.52 -19.24 -9.95
C ARG A 286 -0.78 -18.15 -10.98
N ILE A 287 -0.17 -18.27 -12.16
CA ILE A 287 -0.34 -17.29 -13.25
C ILE A 287 -1.59 -17.63 -14.06
N VAL A 288 -2.44 -16.63 -14.29
CA VAL A 288 -3.68 -16.75 -15.07
C VAL A 288 -3.80 -15.59 -16.04
N GLU A 289 -4.24 -15.85 -17.27
CA GLU A 289 -4.56 -14.78 -18.20
C GLU A 289 -5.94 -14.19 -17.93
N PHE A 290 -6.08 -12.88 -18.11
CA PHE A 290 -7.35 -12.16 -17.98
C PHE A 290 -7.60 -11.22 -19.16
N ASP A 291 -8.87 -10.84 -19.37
CA ASP A 291 -9.24 -9.85 -20.37
C ASP A 291 -8.89 -8.44 -19.87
N TYR A 292 -7.87 -7.82 -20.48
CA TYR A 292 -7.43 -6.48 -20.11
C TYR A 292 -8.30 -5.36 -20.71
N ARG A 293 -9.16 -5.68 -21.68
CA ARG A 293 -10.01 -4.71 -22.39
C ARG A 293 -10.79 -3.76 -21.47
N PRO A 294 -11.58 -4.20 -20.47
CA PRO A 294 -12.36 -3.27 -19.64
C PRO A 294 -11.49 -2.27 -18.88
N PHE A 295 -10.29 -2.69 -18.46
CA PHE A 295 -9.32 -1.83 -17.80
C PHE A 295 -8.70 -0.83 -18.79
N ARG A 296 -8.31 -1.29 -19.98
CA ARG A 296 -7.80 -0.44 -21.07
C ARG A 296 -8.83 0.62 -21.50
N GLU A 297 -10.08 0.23 -21.69
CA GLU A 297 -11.14 1.15 -22.10
C GLU A 297 -11.43 2.19 -21.02
N ALA A 298 -11.39 1.80 -19.75
CA ALA A 298 -11.52 2.74 -18.63
C ALA A 298 -10.33 3.71 -18.58
N ALA A 299 -9.11 3.21 -18.83
CA ALA A 299 -7.91 4.03 -18.95
C ALA A 299 -8.02 5.12 -20.04
N SER A 300 -8.68 4.84 -21.17
CA SER A 300 -8.92 5.83 -22.23
C SER A 300 -9.82 6.98 -21.77
N LEU A 301 -10.80 6.73 -20.89
CA LEU A 301 -11.70 7.77 -20.37
C LEU A 301 -10.99 8.90 -19.61
N LEU A 302 -9.75 8.67 -19.14
CA LEU A 302 -9.00 9.68 -18.42
C LEU A 302 -8.61 10.87 -19.31
N TYR A 303 -8.26 10.61 -20.57
CA TYR A 303 -7.79 11.63 -21.52
C TYR A 303 -8.76 11.87 -22.69
N GLU A 304 -9.51 10.85 -23.10
CA GLU A 304 -10.55 10.97 -24.15
C GLU A 304 -11.94 11.27 -23.55
N GLY A 305 -12.10 11.09 -22.24
CA GLY A 305 -13.32 11.35 -21.51
C GLY A 305 -13.24 12.61 -20.64
N PRO A 306 -14.24 12.81 -19.76
CA PRO A 306 -14.46 14.09 -19.10
C PRO A 306 -13.51 14.40 -17.93
N TRP A 307 -12.65 13.47 -17.50
CA TRP A 307 -11.78 13.67 -16.34
C TRP A 307 -10.68 14.71 -16.57
N VAL A 308 -10.33 15.01 -17.82
CA VAL A 308 -9.45 16.13 -18.14
C VAL A 308 -10.01 17.47 -17.64
N ALA A 309 -11.33 17.58 -17.49
CA ALA A 309 -11.97 18.77 -16.91
C ALA A 309 -11.61 19.00 -15.43
N GLU A 310 -11.20 17.97 -14.68
CA GLU A 310 -10.69 18.19 -13.31
C GLU A 310 -9.36 18.94 -13.30
N ARG A 311 -8.51 18.73 -14.32
CA ARG A 311 -7.25 19.49 -14.46
C ARG A 311 -7.56 20.95 -14.74
N LEU A 312 -8.50 21.21 -15.65
CA LEU A 312 -8.95 22.58 -15.91
C LEU A 312 -9.56 23.20 -14.64
N ALA A 313 -10.44 22.49 -13.94
CA ALA A 313 -11.07 23.00 -12.71
C ALA A 313 -10.05 23.33 -11.60
N ALA A 314 -8.93 22.60 -11.53
CA ALA A 314 -7.86 22.86 -10.57
C ALA A 314 -7.12 24.18 -10.81
N ILE A 315 -7.05 24.65 -12.06
CA ILE A 315 -6.27 25.84 -12.45
C ILE A 315 -7.06 26.84 -13.29
N GLU A 316 -8.40 26.80 -13.27
CA GLU A 316 -9.26 27.51 -14.23
C GLU A 316 -8.95 29.01 -14.30
N SER A 317 -8.89 29.68 -13.15
CA SER A 317 -8.58 31.11 -13.09
C SER A 317 -7.17 31.41 -13.62
N PHE A 318 -6.18 30.58 -13.27
CA PHE A 318 -4.80 30.73 -13.74
C PHE A 318 -4.69 30.51 -15.26
N HIS A 319 -5.36 29.48 -15.79
CA HIS A 319 -5.42 29.20 -17.23
C HIS A 319 -6.04 30.37 -18.00
N ALA A 320 -7.09 31.01 -17.47
CA ALA A 320 -7.73 32.16 -18.10
C ALA A 320 -6.85 33.41 -18.13
N GLU A 321 -6.04 33.64 -17.09
CA GLU A 321 -5.22 34.85 -16.92
C GLU A 321 -3.85 34.75 -17.60
N THR A 322 -3.18 33.59 -17.47
CA THR A 322 -1.78 33.40 -17.90
C THR A 322 -1.57 32.07 -18.65
N PRO A 323 -2.30 31.83 -19.77
CA PRO A 323 -2.23 30.55 -20.48
C PRO A 323 -0.87 30.28 -21.14
N ASP A 324 -0.08 31.31 -21.43
CA ASP A 324 1.23 31.18 -22.08
C ASP A 324 2.35 30.71 -21.13
N SER A 325 2.08 30.73 -19.81
CA SER A 325 2.97 30.18 -18.77
C SER A 325 2.85 28.66 -18.63
N ILE A 326 1.91 28.05 -19.35
CA ILE A 326 1.65 26.62 -19.34
C ILE A 326 2.43 25.95 -20.47
N ASP A 327 3.13 24.86 -20.16
CA ASP A 327 3.82 24.02 -21.15
C ASP A 327 2.87 23.68 -22.31
N PRO A 328 3.27 23.84 -23.59
CA PRO A 328 2.36 23.70 -24.72
C PRO A 328 1.64 22.35 -24.80
N ALA A 329 2.30 21.25 -24.41
CA ALA A 329 1.68 19.93 -24.41
C ALA A 329 0.68 19.79 -23.25
N VAL A 330 1.03 20.31 -22.07
CA VAL A 330 0.12 20.36 -20.91
C VAL A 330 -1.10 21.24 -21.21
N ARG A 331 -0.90 22.42 -21.79
CA ARG A 331 -1.96 23.34 -22.22
C ARG A 331 -2.91 22.66 -23.20
N THR A 332 -2.38 22.01 -24.24
CA THR A 332 -3.20 21.29 -25.23
C THR A 332 -4.09 20.24 -24.56
N ILE A 333 -3.56 19.50 -23.57
CA ILE A 333 -4.33 18.50 -22.83
C ILE A 333 -5.44 19.18 -22.02
N ILE A 334 -5.11 20.20 -21.23
CA ILE A 334 -6.07 20.89 -20.35
C ILE A 334 -7.18 21.58 -21.16
N GLU A 335 -6.83 22.23 -22.27
CA GLU A 335 -7.78 22.86 -23.20
C GLU A 335 -8.67 21.84 -23.91
N GLY A 336 -8.28 20.56 -23.96
CA GLY A 336 -9.14 19.46 -24.40
C GLY A 336 -10.43 19.31 -23.58
N ALA A 337 -10.47 19.87 -22.35
CA ALA A 337 -11.69 19.94 -21.55
C ALA A 337 -12.71 20.98 -22.05
N GLN A 338 -12.26 21.97 -22.86
CA GLN A 338 -13.13 23.06 -23.30
C GLN A 338 -14.25 22.53 -24.20
N GLY A 339 -15.48 22.91 -23.90
CA GLY A 339 -16.67 22.47 -24.62
C GLY A 339 -17.28 21.15 -24.11
N MET A 340 -16.65 20.47 -23.14
CA MET A 340 -17.29 19.34 -22.46
C MET A 340 -18.44 19.83 -21.57
N SER A 341 -19.61 19.21 -21.71
CA SER A 341 -20.78 19.55 -20.91
C SER A 341 -20.87 18.71 -19.63
N ALA A 342 -21.70 19.13 -18.68
CA ALA A 342 -22.07 18.30 -17.54
C ALA A 342 -22.69 16.96 -17.98
N VAL A 343 -23.39 16.92 -19.11
CA VAL A 343 -23.94 15.67 -19.67
C VAL A 343 -22.82 14.72 -20.08
N ASP A 344 -21.74 15.23 -20.67
CA ASP A 344 -20.57 14.41 -21.05
C ASP A 344 -19.84 13.90 -19.81
N ALA A 345 -19.73 14.73 -18.77
CA ALA A 345 -19.23 14.30 -17.45
C ALA A 345 -20.03 13.11 -16.90
N PHE A 346 -21.36 13.22 -16.85
CA PHE A 346 -22.21 12.13 -16.37
C PHE A 346 -22.16 10.89 -17.28
N ARG A 347 -22.09 11.05 -18.60
CA ARG A 347 -21.93 9.92 -19.53
C ARG A 347 -20.60 9.18 -19.32
N GLY A 348 -19.51 9.92 -19.10
CA GLY A 348 -18.22 9.32 -18.76
C GLY A 348 -18.30 8.54 -17.45
N ALA A 349 -18.95 9.09 -16.43
CA ALA A 349 -19.20 8.40 -15.17
C ALA A 349 -20.02 7.11 -15.36
N TYR A 350 -21.10 7.15 -16.15
CA TYR A 350 -21.91 5.96 -16.44
C TYR A 350 -21.13 4.90 -17.20
N ARG A 351 -20.29 5.31 -18.17
CA ARG A 351 -19.43 4.36 -18.91
C ARG A 351 -18.41 3.73 -17.97
N LEU A 352 -17.82 4.50 -17.06
CA LEU A 352 -16.88 3.97 -16.08
C LEU A 352 -17.54 2.91 -15.18
N GLU A 353 -18.76 3.15 -14.69
CA GLU A 353 -19.49 2.14 -13.90
C GLU A 353 -19.79 0.86 -14.70
N ALA A 354 -20.15 1.00 -15.98
CA ALA A 354 -20.33 -0.18 -16.84
C ALA A 354 -19.04 -0.99 -16.99
N LEU A 355 -17.89 -0.31 -17.17
CA LEU A 355 -16.58 -0.95 -17.26
C LEU A 355 -16.13 -1.58 -15.94
N ARG A 356 -16.47 -0.96 -14.79
CA ARG A 356 -16.28 -1.56 -13.46
C ARG A 356 -17.03 -2.89 -13.34
N ARG A 357 -18.29 -2.93 -13.77
CA ARG A 357 -19.09 -4.16 -13.79
C ARG A 357 -18.49 -5.24 -14.70
N GLU A 358 -17.98 -4.86 -15.87
CA GLU A 358 -17.30 -5.80 -16.77
C GLU A 358 -16.02 -6.36 -16.12
N ALA A 359 -15.23 -5.52 -15.45
CA ALA A 359 -13.98 -5.93 -14.80
C ALA A 359 -14.18 -6.80 -13.55
N GLU A 360 -15.34 -6.74 -12.87
CA GLU A 360 -15.66 -7.63 -11.74
C GLU A 360 -15.50 -9.11 -12.10
N ALA A 361 -15.86 -9.49 -13.33
CA ALA A 361 -15.72 -10.86 -13.83
C ALA A 361 -14.24 -11.28 -13.97
N GLU A 362 -13.35 -10.32 -14.27
CA GLU A 362 -11.92 -10.57 -14.37
C GLU A 362 -11.25 -10.59 -12.99
N TRP A 363 -11.64 -9.68 -12.09
CA TRP A 363 -11.20 -9.69 -10.69
C TRP A 363 -11.59 -10.99 -9.97
N ALA A 364 -12.73 -11.59 -10.29
CA ALA A 364 -13.13 -12.87 -9.69
C ALA A 364 -12.18 -14.04 -10.02
N LYS A 365 -11.28 -13.89 -11.01
CA LYS A 365 -10.34 -14.93 -11.43
C LYS A 365 -8.99 -14.86 -10.72
N VAL A 366 -8.66 -13.73 -10.08
CA VAL A 366 -7.30 -13.37 -9.67
C VAL A 366 -7.30 -12.60 -8.35
N ASP A 367 -6.20 -12.67 -7.60
CA ASP A 367 -6.02 -11.96 -6.34
C ASP A 367 -5.30 -10.62 -6.55
N ALA A 368 -4.42 -10.56 -7.54
CA ALA A 368 -3.71 -9.36 -7.98
C ALA A 368 -3.41 -9.45 -9.48
N LEU A 369 -3.12 -8.31 -10.11
CA LEU A 369 -2.63 -8.21 -11.48
C LEU A 369 -1.12 -7.93 -11.46
N MET A 370 -0.39 -8.50 -12.41
CA MET A 370 0.99 -8.11 -12.69
C MET A 370 1.09 -7.58 -14.12
N LEU A 371 1.45 -6.31 -14.24
CA LEU A 371 1.50 -5.60 -15.52
C LEU A 371 2.91 -5.05 -15.75
N PRO A 372 3.35 -4.87 -17.01
CA PRO A 372 4.48 -3.99 -17.29
C PRO A 372 4.17 -2.60 -16.69
N THR A 373 5.16 -1.97 -16.06
CA THR A 373 4.91 -0.62 -15.52
C THR A 373 4.75 0.40 -16.65
N SER A 374 5.56 0.24 -17.69
CA SER A 374 5.44 0.94 -18.97
C SER A 374 5.80 -0.06 -20.09
N PRO A 375 5.12 -0.01 -21.25
CA PRO A 375 5.45 -0.85 -22.41
C PRO A 375 6.75 -0.44 -23.10
N ASP A 376 7.26 0.76 -22.81
CA ASP A 376 8.38 1.35 -23.55
C ASP A 376 9.12 2.40 -22.71
N ILE A 377 10.29 2.83 -23.18
CA ILE A 377 11.06 3.97 -22.66
C ILE A 377 11.62 4.77 -23.85
N GLN A 378 11.61 6.11 -23.74
CA GLN A 378 11.93 6.99 -24.86
C GLN A 378 13.11 7.90 -24.56
N SER A 379 13.86 8.25 -25.60
CA SER A 379 14.85 9.33 -25.49
C SER A 379 14.12 10.66 -25.27
N VAL A 380 14.81 11.61 -24.63
CA VAL A 380 14.31 12.97 -24.45
C VAL A 380 14.05 13.64 -25.79
N GLU A 381 14.92 13.40 -26.76
CA GLU A 381 14.78 13.94 -28.12
C GLU A 381 13.51 13.44 -28.79
N ALA A 382 13.27 12.12 -28.78
CA ALA A 382 12.06 11.52 -29.32
C ALA A 382 10.82 12.05 -28.60
N MET A 383 10.85 12.10 -27.26
CA MET A 383 9.74 12.62 -26.46
C MET A 383 9.41 14.08 -26.79
N ARG A 384 10.40 14.92 -27.09
CA ARG A 384 10.15 16.31 -27.52
C ARG A 384 9.60 16.40 -28.94
N ALA A 385 9.97 15.46 -29.81
CA ALA A 385 9.48 15.42 -31.19
C ALA A 385 8.01 14.98 -31.27
N ASP A 386 7.56 14.08 -30.40
CA ASP A 386 6.17 13.60 -30.33
C ASP A 386 5.66 13.48 -28.88
N PRO A 387 5.43 14.63 -28.21
CA PRO A 387 5.21 14.67 -26.76
C PRO A 387 3.87 14.12 -26.30
N LEU A 388 2.87 14.05 -27.18
CA LEU A 388 1.55 13.54 -26.84
C LEU A 388 1.45 12.03 -27.10
N ALA A 389 1.82 11.56 -28.29
CA ALA A 389 1.63 10.15 -28.64
C ALA A 389 2.59 9.24 -27.86
N LEU A 390 3.86 9.63 -27.71
CA LEU A 390 4.81 8.82 -26.95
C LEU A 390 4.48 8.77 -25.45
N ASN A 391 3.99 9.89 -24.88
CA ASN A 391 3.54 9.90 -23.49
C ASN A 391 2.32 8.98 -23.28
N ALA A 392 1.39 8.92 -24.24
CA ALA A 392 0.23 8.05 -24.15
C ALA A 392 0.61 6.56 -24.04
N ARG A 393 1.70 6.13 -24.70
CA ARG A 393 2.23 4.76 -24.60
C ARG A 393 2.58 4.39 -23.17
N PHE A 394 3.22 5.29 -22.41
CA PHE A 394 3.62 5.02 -21.02
C PHE A 394 2.43 4.75 -20.10
N GLY A 395 1.24 5.28 -20.44
CA GLY A 395 0.01 5.12 -19.68
C GLY A 395 -0.73 3.79 -19.91
N ARG A 396 -0.26 2.95 -20.85
CA ARG A 396 -0.96 1.76 -21.35
C ARG A 396 -1.46 0.82 -20.26
N PHE A 397 -0.70 0.70 -19.18
CA PHE A 397 -0.94 -0.24 -18.08
C PHE A 397 -1.18 0.44 -16.72
N THR A 398 -1.20 1.76 -16.65
CA THR A 398 -1.25 2.50 -15.36
C THR A 398 -2.53 3.29 -15.15
N ASN A 399 -3.10 3.85 -16.21
CA ASN A 399 -4.18 4.85 -16.18
C ASN A 399 -5.47 4.37 -15.49
N PHE A 400 -5.75 3.07 -15.48
CA PHE A 400 -7.00 2.55 -14.91
C PHE A 400 -6.99 2.51 -13.38
N ALA A 401 -5.83 2.34 -12.73
CA ALA A 401 -5.77 1.84 -11.35
C ALA A 401 -6.63 2.64 -10.35
N ASN A 402 -6.58 3.97 -10.39
CA ASN A 402 -7.36 4.81 -9.48
C ASN A 402 -8.86 4.81 -9.81
N PHE A 403 -9.23 4.65 -11.09
CA PHE A 403 -10.63 4.43 -11.48
C PHE A 403 -11.20 3.12 -10.92
N PHE A 404 -10.39 2.14 -10.56
CA PHE A 404 -10.88 0.91 -9.91
C PHE A 404 -10.62 0.89 -8.40
N GLY A 405 -10.15 2.00 -7.82
CA GLY A 405 -9.84 2.09 -6.40
C GLY A 405 -8.63 1.24 -5.97
N CYS A 406 -7.80 0.79 -6.91
CA CYS A 406 -6.74 -0.17 -6.64
C CYS A 406 -5.55 0.43 -5.87
N ALA A 407 -4.88 -0.41 -5.09
CA ALA A 407 -3.50 -0.18 -4.66
C ALA A 407 -2.54 -0.71 -5.74
N ALA A 408 -1.32 -0.16 -5.81
CA ALA A 408 -0.29 -0.69 -6.69
C ALA A 408 1.13 -0.50 -6.15
N ILE A 409 2.02 -1.45 -6.44
CA ILE A 409 3.43 -1.38 -6.09
C ILE A 409 4.26 -1.68 -7.35
N ALA A 410 5.00 -0.68 -7.83
CA ALA A 410 5.95 -0.82 -8.92
C ALA A 410 7.31 -1.26 -8.36
N VAL A 411 7.88 -2.32 -8.94
CA VAL A 411 9.19 -2.87 -8.54
C VAL A 411 10.09 -3.09 -9.75
N PRO A 412 11.42 -3.00 -9.57
CA PRO A 412 12.38 -3.44 -10.59
C PRO A 412 12.14 -4.87 -11.06
N ALA A 413 12.37 -5.13 -12.34
CA ALA A 413 12.12 -6.43 -12.96
C ALA A 413 13.20 -6.89 -13.95
N GLY A 414 14.21 -6.06 -14.20
CA GLY A 414 15.36 -6.41 -15.03
C GLY A 414 16.02 -5.19 -15.68
N PHE A 415 16.98 -5.47 -16.55
CA PHE A 415 17.67 -4.47 -17.36
C PHE A 415 17.74 -4.95 -18.81
N MET A 416 17.57 -4.03 -19.74
CA MET A 416 17.91 -4.26 -21.15
C MET A 416 19.42 -4.42 -21.29
N GLU A 417 19.87 -5.04 -22.38
CA GLU A 417 21.30 -5.15 -22.71
C GLU A 417 21.98 -3.76 -22.80
N ALA A 418 21.24 -2.75 -23.25
CA ALA A 418 21.67 -1.35 -23.29
C ALA A 418 21.81 -0.67 -21.91
N GLY A 419 21.55 -1.38 -20.81
CA GLY A 419 21.76 -0.87 -19.44
C GLY A 419 20.60 -0.04 -18.89
N LEU A 420 19.49 0.08 -19.60
CA LEU A 420 18.27 0.73 -19.12
C LEU A 420 17.38 -0.24 -18.34
N PRO A 421 16.76 0.20 -17.23
CA PRO A 421 15.94 -0.67 -16.39
C PRO A 421 14.57 -0.95 -16.99
N PHE A 422 13.95 -2.01 -16.48
CA PHE A 422 12.56 -2.39 -16.70
C PHE A 422 11.91 -2.72 -15.35
N GLY A 423 10.62 -2.44 -15.21
CA GLY A 423 9.86 -2.72 -13.99
C GLY A 423 8.48 -3.28 -14.27
N VAL A 424 7.98 -4.07 -13.33
CA VAL A 424 6.56 -4.52 -13.30
C VAL A 424 5.85 -3.85 -12.13
N GLN A 425 4.54 -3.68 -12.28
CA GLN A 425 3.69 -3.25 -11.18
C GLN A 425 2.75 -4.40 -10.79
N LEU A 426 2.61 -4.59 -9.49
CA LEU A 426 1.55 -5.39 -8.92
C LEU A 426 0.39 -4.46 -8.59
N VAL A 427 -0.82 -4.81 -9.00
CA VAL A 427 -2.04 -4.02 -8.80
C VAL A 427 -3.09 -4.91 -8.14
N ALA A 428 -3.66 -4.48 -7.02
CA ALA A 428 -4.65 -5.26 -6.30
C ALA A 428 -5.82 -4.38 -5.86
N PRO A 429 -6.97 -4.97 -5.49
CA PRO A 429 -8.13 -4.21 -5.02
C PRO A 429 -7.79 -3.27 -3.86
N CYS A 430 -8.66 -2.29 -3.63
CA CYS A 430 -8.54 -1.36 -2.51
C CYS A 430 -8.21 -2.09 -1.20
N ASP A 431 -7.44 -1.43 -0.34
CA ASP A 431 -7.17 -1.85 1.03
C ASP A 431 -6.32 -3.14 1.16
N THR A 432 -5.67 -3.57 0.07
CA THR A 432 -4.75 -4.72 0.05
C THR A 432 -3.27 -4.32 0.15
N ASP A 433 -2.96 -3.05 0.46
CA ASP A 433 -1.60 -2.48 0.37
C ASP A 433 -0.56 -3.30 1.15
N GLU A 434 -0.85 -3.68 2.40
CA GLU A 434 0.08 -4.46 3.25
C GLU A 434 0.27 -5.88 2.73
N ALA A 435 -0.82 -6.53 2.30
CA ALA A 435 -0.78 -7.89 1.79
C ALA A 435 -0.04 -7.98 0.44
N LEU A 436 -0.21 -6.97 -0.42
CA LEU A 436 0.47 -6.87 -1.70
C LEU A 436 1.98 -6.64 -1.55
N ALA A 437 2.38 -5.90 -0.51
CA ALA A 437 3.77 -5.52 -0.28
C ALA A 437 4.71 -6.71 -0.11
N ALA A 438 4.29 -7.78 0.54
CA ALA A 438 5.14 -8.95 0.75
C ALA A 438 5.53 -9.64 -0.56
N PHE A 439 4.56 -9.85 -1.47
CA PHE A 439 4.86 -10.44 -2.77
C PHE A 439 5.67 -9.49 -3.67
N ALA A 440 5.38 -8.18 -3.60
CA ALA A 440 6.19 -7.17 -4.27
C ALA A 440 7.66 -7.19 -3.80
N SER A 441 7.86 -7.32 -2.48
CA SER A 441 9.20 -7.41 -1.88
C SER A 441 9.93 -8.67 -2.35
N ALA A 442 9.26 -9.82 -2.38
CA ALA A 442 9.84 -11.06 -2.87
C ALA A 442 10.23 -10.97 -4.36
N MET A 443 9.42 -10.30 -5.18
CA MET A 443 9.75 -10.03 -6.59
C MET A 443 10.99 -9.14 -6.73
N HIS A 444 11.08 -8.06 -5.95
CA HIS A 444 12.22 -7.14 -5.95
C HIS A 444 13.51 -7.80 -5.43
N GLU A 445 13.41 -8.61 -4.39
CA GLU A 445 14.54 -9.41 -3.89
C GLU A 445 15.03 -10.41 -4.94
N LYS A 446 14.08 -11.17 -5.53
CA LYS A 446 14.40 -12.27 -6.45
C LYS A 446 14.99 -11.82 -7.78
N VAL A 447 14.67 -10.62 -8.27
CA VAL A 447 15.27 -10.09 -9.50
C VAL A 447 16.76 -9.77 -9.32
N GLY A 448 17.19 -9.41 -8.11
CA GLY A 448 18.61 -9.20 -7.80
C GLY A 448 19.28 -8.07 -8.58
N THR A 449 18.52 -7.02 -8.93
CA THR A 449 19.01 -5.87 -9.71
C THR A 449 19.37 -4.64 -8.88
N GLY A 450 19.41 -4.80 -7.55
CA GLY A 450 19.63 -3.70 -6.61
C GLY A 450 18.56 -2.63 -6.64
N SER A 451 18.97 -1.38 -6.37
CA SER A 451 18.07 -0.23 -6.38
C SER A 451 18.81 1.06 -6.76
N GLY A 452 18.18 1.85 -7.64
CA GLY A 452 18.80 3.04 -8.20
C GLY A 452 20.16 2.75 -8.83
N LEU A 453 21.11 3.66 -8.63
CA LEU A 453 22.49 3.51 -9.07
C LEU A 453 23.26 2.38 -8.36
N ASP A 454 22.78 1.92 -7.20
CA ASP A 454 23.39 0.81 -6.47
C ASP A 454 22.81 -0.53 -6.92
N ARG A 455 23.37 -1.08 -7.99
CA ARG A 455 22.98 -2.38 -8.54
C ARG A 455 23.43 -3.57 -7.68
N ALA A 456 24.22 -3.34 -6.63
CA ALA A 456 24.64 -4.37 -5.69
C ALA A 456 23.82 -4.37 -4.38
N PHE A 457 22.97 -3.35 -4.17
CA PHE A 457 22.06 -3.28 -3.04
C PHE A 457 21.23 -4.55 -2.91
N ALA A 458 21.13 -5.09 -1.69
CA ALA A 458 20.26 -6.21 -1.39
C ALA A 458 19.02 -5.67 -0.66
N PRO A 459 17.85 -5.57 -1.34
CA PRO A 459 16.66 -5.05 -0.69
C PRO A 459 16.25 -5.95 0.48
N PRO A 460 15.91 -5.38 1.65
CA PRO A 460 15.44 -6.17 2.79
C PRO A 460 14.15 -6.91 2.43
N SER A 461 14.05 -8.15 2.89
CA SER A 461 12.84 -8.94 2.74
C SER A 461 11.74 -8.41 3.65
N LEU A 462 10.56 -8.15 3.09
CA LEU A 462 9.36 -7.83 3.84
C LEU A 462 8.46 -9.08 3.88
N PRO A 463 8.38 -9.80 5.01
CA PRO A 463 7.56 -10.99 5.09
C PRO A 463 6.08 -10.65 4.96
N ALA A 464 5.28 -11.63 4.51
CA ALA A 464 3.83 -11.53 4.59
C ALA A 464 3.42 -11.24 6.04
N PRO A 465 2.45 -10.34 6.27
CA PRO A 465 1.90 -10.13 7.60
C PRO A 465 1.51 -11.48 8.19
N SER A 466 2.09 -11.84 9.33
CA SER A 466 1.59 -13.00 10.06
C SER A 466 0.13 -12.73 10.41
N PRO A 467 -0.76 -13.72 10.43
CA PRO A 467 -2.11 -13.56 10.99
C PRO A 467 -2.10 -12.99 12.43
N ALA A 468 -0.94 -13.01 13.10
CA ALA A 468 -0.71 -12.47 14.43
C ALA A 468 -0.29 -10.98 14.48
N ASP A 469 0.12 -10.36 13.35
CA ASP A 469 0.75 -9.04 13.33
C ASP A 469 -0.18 -7.90 12.84
N GLY A 470 -1.47 -8.19 12.62
CA GLY A 470 -2.46 -7.13 12.41
C GLY A 470 -2.70 -6.37 13.71
N VAL A 471 -2.90 -5.05 13.62
CA VAL A 471 -3.68 -4.33 14.64
C VAL A 471 -5.02 -5.06 14.71
N GLU A 472 -5.16 -5.90 15.73
CA GLU A 472 -6.22 -6.89 15.84
C GLU A 472 -7.58 -6.22 15.63
N PRO A 473 -8.35 -6.53 14.56
CA PRO A 473 -9.71 -6.05 14.44
C PRO A 473 -10.52 -6.67 15.58
N SER A 474 -10.66 -5.94 16.69
CA SER A 474 -11.35 -6.31 17.94
C SER A 474 -11.79 -7.77 17.98
N ARG A 475 -10.84 -8.70 18.15
CA ARG A 475 -11.18 -10.12 18.14
C ARG A 475 -12.04 -10.45 19.33
N ILE A 476 -12.94 -11.41 19.12
CA ILE A 476 -13.86 -11.89 20.13
C ILE A 476 -13.36 -13.25 20.58
N GLU A 477 -13.02 -13.33 21.87
CA GLU A 477 -12.71 -14.61 22.50
C GLU A 477 -14.01 -15.35 22.84
N ILE A 478 -14.02 -16.66 22.56
CA ILE A 478 -15.13 -17.58 22.82
C ILE A 478 -14.63 -18.84 23.51
N ALA A 479 -15.27 -19.19 24.62
CA ALA A 479 -15.02 -20.41 25.35
C ALA A 479 -15.89 -21.57 24.84
N VAL A 480 -15.26 -22.69 24.49
CA VAL A 480 -15.91 -23.91 24.03
C VAL A 480 -15.64 -25.06 24.98
N VAL A 481 -16.68 -25.82 25.32
CA VAL A 481 -16.68 -26.83 26.39
C VAL A 481 -17.09 -28.23 25.90
N GLY A 482 -17.29 -28.39 24.59
CA GLY A 482 -17.96 -29.55 24.01
C GLY A 482 -17.44 -30.02 22.67
N ALA A 483 -18.35 -30.23 21.72
CA ALA A 483 -18.01 -30.80 20.40
C ALA A 483 -17.05 -29.93 19.58
N HIS A 484 -16.85 -28.66 19.96
CA HIS A 484 -15.94 -27.71 19.31
C HIS A 484 -14.52 -27.69 19.91
N LEU A 485 -14.25 -28.41 21.00
CA LEU A 485 -12.89 -28.58 21.55
C LEU A 485 -11.95 -29.16 20.49
N SER A 486 -10.66 -28.85 20.55
CA SER A 486 -9.63 -29.30 19.59
C SER A 486 -9.72 -30.80 19.30
N GLY A 487 -9.84 -31.20 18.03
CA GLY A 487 -9.97 -32.61 17.64
C GLY A 487 -11.30 -33.28 17.99
N MET A 488 -12.31 -32.54 18.47
CA MET A 488 -13.70 -33.02 18.56
C MET A 488 -14.49 -32.75 17.27
N ALA A 489 -15.63 -33.42 17.14
CA ALA A 489 -16.39 -33.53 15.88
C ALA A 489 -16.72 -32.21 15.17
N LEU A 490 -16.92 -31.12 15.92
CA LEU A 490 -17.32 -29.82 15.38
C LEU A 490 -16.21 -28.75 15.47
N ASN A 491 -14.99 -29.11 15.83
CA ASN A 491 -13.88 -28.15 15.88
C ASN A 491 -13.62 -27.47 14.52
N HIS A 492 -13.90 -28.18 13.42
CA HIS A 492 -13.81 -27.62 12.06
C HIS A 492 -14.69 -26.37 11.88
N GLU A 493 -15.80 -26.21 12.60
CA GLU A 493 -16.65 -25.02 12.50
C GLU A 493 -15.96 -23.75 13.05
N LEU A 494 -14.98 -23.91 13.93
CA LEU A 494 -14.11 -22.82 14.41
C LEU A 494 -12.96 -22.58 13.42
N THR A 495 -12.21 -23.63 13.07
CA THR A 495 -10.98 -23.49 12.30
C THR A 495 -11.23 -23.04 10.85
N THR A 496 -12.32 -23.50 10.22
CA THR A 496 -12.72 -23.05 8.86
C THR A 496 -13.12 -21.58 8.81
N ARG A 497 -13.43 -20.96 9.96
CA ARG A 497 -13.74 -19.53 10.10
C ARG A 497 -12.54 -18.69 10.55
N GLY A 498 -11.34 -19.26 10.52
CA GLY A 498 -10.10 -18.57 10.93
C GLY A 498 -9.99 -18.33 12.43
N ALA A 499 -10.74 -19.09 13.26
CA ALA A 499 -10.55 -19.03 14.71
C ALA A 499 -9.18 -19.62 15.08
N THR A 500 -8.48 -18.98 16.01
CA THR A 500 -7.20 -19.45 16.55
C THR A 500 -7.36 -19.87 17.99
N PHE A 501 -6.75 -20.99 18.37
CA PHE A 501 -6.66 -21.44 19.74
C PHE A 501 -5.86 -20.43 20.59
N VAL A 502 -6.37 -20.11 21.78
CA VAL A 502 -5.71 -19.19 22.72
C VAL A 502 -5.09 -19.99 23.87
N GLU A 503 -5.91 -20.70 24.64
CA GLU A 503 -5.47 -21.48 25.79
C GLU A 503 -6.50 -22.53 26.23
N GLU A 504 -6.04 -23.52 27.01
CA GLU A 504 -6.91 -24.38 27.81
C GLU A 504 -7.22 -23.68 29.13
N ALA A 505 -8.47 -23.73 29.58
CA ALA A 505 -8.88 -23.09 30.83
C ALA A 505 -9.97 -23.90 31.54
N ARG A 506 -10.41 -23.40 32.70
CA ARG A 506 -11.52 -23.95 33.47
C ARG A 506 -12.54 -22.87 33.77
N THR A 507 -13.81 -23.24 33.81
CA THR A 507 -14.84 -22.38 34.42
C THR A 507 -14.52 -22.15 35.90
N ALA A 508 -15.14 -21.15 36.50
CA ALA A 508 -15.26 -21.06 37.95
C ALA A 508 -16.01 -22.30 38.53
N PRO A 509 -15.96 -22.52 39.86
CA PRO A 509 -16.57 -23.70 40.51
C PRO A 509 -18.09 -23.84 40.35
N HIS A 510 -18.80 -22.75 40.05
CA HIS A 510 -20.27 -22.66 40.05
C HIS A 510 -20.91 -23.07 38.71
N TYR A 511 -20.38 -24.11 38.06
CA TYR A 511 -20.90 -24.62 36.79
C TYR A 511 -21.09 -26.14 36.82
N ARG A 512 -22.15 -26.59 36.16
CA ARG A 512 -22.44 -28.02 35.92
C ARG A 512 -22.43 -28.31 34.43
N LEU A 513 -22.07 -29.55 34.10
CA LEU A 513 -22.00 -30.02 32.73
C LEU A 513 -22.96 -31.20 32.55
N PHE A 514 -23.77 -31.15 31.50
CA PHE A 514 -24.78 -32.18 31.21
C PHE A 514 -24.55 -32.77 29.82
N ALA A 515 -24.74 -34.08 29.65
CA ALA A 515 -24.74 -34.71 28.34
C ALA A 515 -26.13 -34.59 27.70
N LEU A 516 -26.27 -33.77 26.66
CA LEU A 516 -27.55 -33.51 26.02
C LEU A 516 -27.88 -34.55 24.95
N ALA A 517 -29.17 -34.79 24.73
CA ALA A 517 -29.69 -35.66 23.68
C ALA A 517 -29.69 -34.97 22.30
N THR A 518 -28.50 -34.65 21.78
CA THR A 518 -28.30 -34.00 20.47
C THR A 518 -27.54 -34.89 19.49
N THR A 519 -27.66 -34.59 18.19
CA THR A 519 -26.84 -35.20 17.12
C THR A 519 -26.03 -34.10 16.40
N PRO A 520 -24.69 -34.15 16.40
CA PRO A 520 -23.84 -35.05 17.18
C PRO A 520 -24.02 -34.82 18.71
N PRO A 521 -23.52 -35.74 19.57
CA PRO A 521 -23.57 -35.55 21.02
C PRO A 521 -22.86 -34.26 21.44
N LYS A 522 -23.54 -33.42 22.23
CA LYS A 522 -23.02 -32.14 22.73
C LYS A 522 -23.29 -32.03 24.23
N PRO A 523 -22.40 -31.39 25.01
CA PRO A 523 -22.71 -31.03 26.38
C PRO A 523 -23.50 -29.73 26.47
N GLY A 524 -24.22 -29.56 27.57
CA GLY A 524 -24.82 -28.30 28.01
C GLY A 524 -24.13 -27.82 29.28
N LEU A 525 -23.62 -26.59 29.25
CA LEU A 525 -23.01 -25.94 30.42
C LEU A 525 -24.05 -25.03 31.07
N LEU A 526 -24.26 -25.20 32.38
CA LEU A 526 -25.23 -24.46 33.16
C LEU A 526 -24.56 -23.84 34.38
N ALA A 527 -24.80 -22.55 34.63
CA ALA A 527 -24.39 -21.92 35.88
C ALA A 527 -25.28 -22.42 37.02
N ASP A 528 -24.66 -22.92 38.09
CA ASP A 528 -25.32 -23.41 39.29
C ASP A 528 -24.54 -22.88 40.51
N PRO A 529 -25.06 -21.86 41.22
CA PRO A 529 -24.39 -21.30 42.40
C PRO A 529 -24.16 -22.31 43.53
N ALA A 530 -24.89 -23.43 43.55
CA ALA A 530 -24.72 -24.49 44.53
C ALA A 530 -23.64 -25.51 44.11
N ALA A 531 -23.14 -25.45 42.86
CA ALA A 531 -22.07 -26.31 42.41
C ALA A 531 -20.73 -25.91 43.04
N SER A 532 -19.93 -26.92 43.36
CA SER A 532 -18.60 -26.79 43.96
C SER A 532 -17.64 -27.77 43.32
N GLY A 533 -16.37 -27.40 43.22
CA GLY A 533 -15.32 -28.24 42.62
C GLY A 533 -14.28 -27.38 41.93
N GLU A 534 -13.48 -27.98 41.06
CA GLU A 534 -12.42 -27.27 40.33
C GLU A 534 -12.96 -26.45 39.13
N GLY A 535 -14.23 -26.62 38.77
CA GLY A 535 -14.85 -26.10 37.52
C GLY A 535 -14.89 -27.14 36.40
N ILE A 536 -15.24 -26.71 35.18
CA ILE A 536 -15.30 -27.55 33.98
C ILE A 536 -14.19 -27.14 33.00
N ALA A 537 -13.43 -28.11 32.50
CA ALA A 537 -12.40 -27.90 31.49
C ALA A 537 -12.99 -27.45 30.15
N LEU A 538 -12.38 -26.42 29.56
CA LEU A 538 -12.79 -25.79 28.30
C LEU A 538 -11.56 -25.28 27.53
N GLU A 539 -11.77 -24.84 26.29
CA GLU A 539 -10.78 -24.14 25.48
C GLU A 539 -11.27 -22.74 25.11
N ILE A 540 -10.35 -21.78 25.07
CA ILE A 540 -10.61 -20.44 24.59
C ILE A 540 -10.07 -20.30 23.17
N TRP A 541 -10.91 -19.77 22.29
CA TRP A 541 -10.61 -19.52 20.89
C TRP A 541 -10.85 -18.05 20.56
N SER A 542 -10.10 -17.48 19.64
CA SER A 542 -10.20 -16.08 19.21
C SER A 542 -10.57 -16.00 17.74
N MET A 543 -11.50 -15.12 17.37
CA MET A 543 -11.98 -14.97 15.98
C MET A 543 -12.43 -13.53 15.69
N SER A 544 -12.52 -13.16 14.42
CA SER A 544 -13.01 -11.82 14.02
C SER A 544 -14.49 -11.64 14.36
N PRO A 545 -14.99 -10.39 14.50
CA PRO A 545 -16.41 -10.11 14.71
C PRO A 545 -17.32 -10.74 13.64
N THR A 546 -16.90 -10.74 12.38
CA THR A 546 -17.65 -11.35 11.26
C THR A 546 -17.69 -12.87 11.39
N ALA A 547 -16.56 -13.50 11.72
CA ALA A 547 -16.50 -14.94 11.99
C ALA A 547 -17.39 -15.32 13.17
N PHE A 548 -17.35 -14.55 14.26
CA PHE A 548 -18.20 -14.74 15.44
C PHE A 548 -19.70 -14.66 15.10
N ALA A 549 -20.13 -13.65 14.34
CA ALA A 549 -21.52 -13.55 13.90
C ALA A 549 -21.97 -14.78 13.10
N SER A 550 -21.14 -15.22 12.14
CA SER A 550 -21.45 -16.41 11.33
C SER A 550 -21.42 -17.73 12.12
N PHE A 551 -20.60 -17.79 13.18
CA PHE A 551 -20.50 -18.94 14.07
C PHE A 551 -21.73 -19.02 14.98
N VAL A 552 -22.09 -17.92 15.65
CA VAL A 552 -23.25 -17.85 16.55
C VAL A 552 -24.56 -18.13 15.81
N ALA A 553 -24.71 -17.61 14.59
CA ALA A 553 -25.91 -17.86 13.76
C ALA A 553 -26.14 -19.35 13.44
N ALA A 554 -25.09 -20.18 13.49
CA ALA A 554 -25.17 -21.61 13.20
C ALA A 554 -25.47 -22.48 14.44
N ILE A 555 -25.50 -21.90 15.65
CA ILE A 555 -25.71 -22.66 16.89
C ILE A 555 -27.20 -22.98 17.05
N PRO A 556 -27.58 -24.28 17.03
CA PRO A 556 -28.99 -24.65 17.20
C PRO A 556 -29.38 -24.67 18.68
N ALA A 557 -30.67 -24.46 18.94
CA ALA A 557 -31.28 -24.80 20.22
C ALA A 557 -30.98 -26.28 20.59
N PRO A 558 -30.75 -26.60 21.88
CA PRO A 558 -30.93 -25.74 23.06
C PRO A 558 -29.64 -25.02 23.51
N LEU A 559 -28.63 -24.92 22.63
CA LEU A 559 -27.38 -24.23 22.95
C LEU A 559 -27.48 -22.75 22.61
N GLY A 560 -26.69 -21.94 23.32
CA GLY A 560 -26.52 -20.52 23.03
C GLY A 560 -25.16 -20.02 23.48
N ILE A 561 -24.84 -18.78 23.12
CA ILE A 561 -23.65 -18.08 23.61
C ILE A 561 -24.07 -17.02 24.62
N GLY A 562 -23.57 -17.15 25.84
CA GLY A 562 -23.75 -16.20 26.93
C GLY A 562 -22.41 -15.75 27.49
N LYS A 563 -22.43 -15.17 28.69
CA LYS A 563 -21.20 -14.90 29.46
C LYS A 563 -20.95 -16.02 30.47
N ILE A 564 -19.72 -16.52 30.49
CA ILE A 564 -19.24 -17.47 31.49
C ILE A 564 -18.09 -16.89 32.29
N THR A 565 -17.94 -17.34 33.52
CA THR A 565 -16.86 -16.94 34.42
C THR A 565 -15.80 -18.03 34.48
N LEU A 566 -14.54 -17.67 34.27
CA LEU A 566 -13.39 -18.57 34.37
C LEU A 566 -12.88 -18.67 35.81
N SER A 567 -12.06 -19.67 36.10
CA SER A 567 -11.45 -19.87 37.43
C SER A 567 -10.54 -18.72 37.88
N ASP A 568 -10.03 -17.93 36.94
CA ASP A 568 -9.22 -16.73 37.17
C ASP A 568 -10.04 -15.43 37.32
N GLY A 569 -11.38 -15.52 37.24
CA GLY A 569 -12.30 -14.40 37.37
C GLY A 569 -12.63 -13.66 36.07
N ARG A 570 -12.02 -14.01 34.93
CA ARG A 570 -12.41 -13.41 33.64
C ARG A 570 -13.84 -13.77 33.26
N SER A 571 -14.56 -12.82 32.66
CA SER A 571 -15.88 -13.04 32.06
C SER A 571 -15.78 -13.01 30.55
N ILE A 572 -16.01 -14.16 29.91
CA ILE A 572 -15.82 -14.37 28.47
C ILE A 572 -17.13 -14.85 27.82
N SER A 573 -17.28 -14.61 26.52
CA SER A 573 -18.38 -15.23 25.76
C SER A 573 -18.17 -16.75 25.70
N GLY A 574 -19.20 -17.55 25.92
CA GLY A 574 -19.04 -19.02 25.91
C GLY A 574 -20.35 -19.77 25.77
N PHE A 575 -20.24 -21.06 25.44
CA PHE A 575 -21.40 -21.94 25.32
C PHE A 575 -22.13 -22.08 26.65
N ILE A 576 -23.43 -21.85 26.61
CA ILE A 576 -24.42 -22.15 27.65
C ILE A 576 -25.50 -23.04 27.04
N CYS A 577 -26.34 -23.63 27.90
CA CYS A 577 -27.57 -24.29 27.45
C CYS A 577 -28.79 -23.74 28.18
N GLU A 578 -29.95 -23.86 27.53
CA GLU A 578 -31.23 -23.61 28.18
C GLU A 578 -31.46 -24.59 29.34
N TYR A 579 -31.96 -24.09 30.48
CA TYR A 579 -32.21 -24.90 31.68
C TYR A 579 -33.14 -26.10 31.40
N GLU A 580 -34.12 -25.93 30.51
CA GLU A 580 -35.07 -27.01 30.20
C GLU A 580 -34.37 -28.24 29.60
N ALA A 581 -33.29 -28.02 28.83
CA ALA A 581 -32.52 -29.10 28.22
C ALA A 581 -31.76 -29.95 29.24
N THR A 582 -31.57 -29.48 30.48
CA THR A 582 -30.84 -30.22 31.52
C THR A 582 -31.73 -31.12 32.36
N ARG A 583 -33.06 -30.97 32.31
CA ARG A 583 -34.00 -31.70 33.20
C ARG A 583 -33.92 -33.22 33.09
N ASN A 584 -33.69 -33.73 31.88
CA ASN A 584 -33.60 -35.15 31.56
C ASN A 584 -32.19 -35.54 31.05
N ALA A 585 -31.23 -34.61 31.14
CA ALA A 585 -29.88 -34.84 30.70
C ALA A 585 -29.05 -35.46 31.83
N GLU A 586 -28.08 -36.30 31.47
CA GLU A 586 -27.16 -36.90 32.44
C GLU A 586 -26.20 -35.83 32.97
N ASP A 587 -26.12 -35.70 34.29
CA ASP A 587 -25.11 -34.85 34.93
C ASP A 587 -23.73 -35.51 34.85
N ILE A 588 -22.84 -34.88 34.09
CA ILE A 588 -21.47 -35.33 33.83
C ILE A 588 -20.43 -34.40 34.48
N THR A 589 -20.85 -33.54 35.41
CA THR A 589 -19.99 -32.57 36.13
C THR A 589 -18.79 -33.27 36.78
N HIS A 590 -19.01 -34.47 37.34
CA HIS A 590 -17.98 -35.25 38.03
C HIS A 590 -16.84 -35.73 37.11
N PHE A 591 -17.00 -35.72 35.79
CA PHE A 591 -15.91 -36.00 34.85
C PHE A 591 -14.97 -34.79 34.66
N GLY A 592 -15.34 -33.60 35.15
CA GLY A 592 -14.54 -32.38 35.05
C GLY A 592 -14.44 -31.78 33.65
N GLY A 593 -14.99 -32.42 32.61
CA GLY A 593 -14.96 -31.93 31.23
C GLY A 593 -15.49 -32.94 30.20
N TRP A 594 -15.82 -32.44 29.01
CA TRP A 594 -16.41 -33.26 27.94
C TRP A 594 -15.48 -34.36 27.43
N ARG A 595 -14.16 -34.09 27.33
CA ARG A 595 -13.17 -35.10 26.88
C ARG A 595 -13.17 -36.33 27.78
N ALA A 596 -13.13 -36.13 29.09
CA ALA A 596 -13.10 -37.20 30.07
C ALA A 596 -14.38 -38.06 30.03
N TYR A 597 -15.54 -37.42 29.88
CA TYR A 597 -16.81 -38.13 29.68
C TYR A 597 -16.85 -38.92 28.37
N ARG A 598 -16.40 -38.34 27.25
CA ARG A 598 -16.36 -39.05 25.97
C ARG A 598 -15.43 -40.27 26.02
N HIS A 599 -14.28 -40.12 26.68
CA HIS A 599 -13.34 -41.22 26.86
C HIS A 599 -13.94 -42.37 27.70
N SER A 600 -14.65 -42.06 28.80
CA SER A 600 -15.29 -43.09 29.64
C SER A 600 -16.35 -43.89 28.89
N ARG A 601 -17.05 -43.26 27.93
CA ARG A 601 -18.03 -43.93 27.06
C ARG A 601 -17.42 -44.80 25.96
N THR A 602 -16.21 -44.48 25.51
CA THR A 602 -15.47 -45.30 24.55
C THR A 602 -14.79 -46.50 25.22
N VAL A 603 -14.41 -46.40 26.50
CA VAL A 603 -13.83 -47.52 27.27
C VAL A 603 -14.91 -48.50 27.76
N ALA A 604 -16.15 -48.03 27.91
CA ALA A 604 -17.30 -48.85 28.33
C ALA A 604 -18.07 -49.53 27.19
N ALA A 605 -17.71 -49.25 25.93
CA ALA A 605 -18.29 -49.83 24.71
C ALA A 605 -17.27 -50.77 24.03
#